data_AF-A0A1M6MF49-F1
#
_entry.id   AF-A0A1M6MF49-F1
#
_cell.length_a   1.000
_cell.length_b   1.000
_cell.length_c   1.000
_cell.angle_alpha   90.00
_cell.angle_beta   90.00
_cell.angle_gamma   90.00
#
_symmetry.space_group_name_H-M   'P 1'
#
loop_
_entity.id
_entity.type
_entity.pdbx_description
1 polymer ?
#
loop_
_entity_poly.entity_id
_entity_poly.type
_entity_poly.pdbx_seq_one_letter_code
_entity_poly.pdbx_strand_id
1 'polypeptide(L)'
;MIAGQNAKYYLIVFNSKNHAYYLESILKKSGYNPKLINVPKYLSKHCSLGLIIYDENIVKFSIEKIEEKKLDIYKVYKYCFKNRKKIYEVIYKS
;
A
#
# COMPACT_ATOMS: atom_id res chain seq x y z
N MET A 1 -24.35 -8.95 -15.40
CA MET A 1 -22.87 -8.85 -15.55
C MET A 1 -22.28 -8.59 -14.18
N ILE A 2 -21.59 -9.57 -13.61
CA ILE A 2 -20.98 -9.47 -12.28
C ILE A 2 -19.74 -8.59 -12.47
N ALA A 3 -19.83 -7.31 -12.06
CA ALA A 3 -18.71 -6.39 -12.16
C ALA A 3 -17.54 -6.96 -11.35
N GLY A 4 -16.53 -7.44 -12.08
CA GLY A 4 -15.33 -8.06 -11.55
C GLY A 4 -14.66 -7.15 -10.52
N GLN A 5 -14.16 -7.78 -9.46
CA GLN A 5 -13.42 -7.13 -8.38
C GLN A 5 -12.03 -6.70 -8.87
N ASN A 6 -11.95 -5.69 -9.73
CA ASN A 6 -10.67 -5.09 -10.08
C ASN A 6 -10.28 -4.11 -8.99
N ALA A 7 -9.14 -4.37 -8.33
CA ALA A 7 -8.53 -3.41 -7.43
C ALA A 7 -8.27 -2.12 -8.19
N LYS A 8 -8.67 -0.98 -7.65
CA LYS A 8 -8.30 0.30 -8.25
C LYS A 8 -6.88 0.72 -7.86
N TYR A 9 -6.44 0.33 -6.68
CA TYR A 9 -5.06 0.48 -6.21
C TYR A 9 -4.84 -0.35 -4.94
N TYR A 10 -3.59 -0.42 -4.54
CA TYR A 10 -3.10 -0.97 -3.29
C TYR A 10 -2.49 0.16 -2.46
N LEU A 11 -2.68 0.09 -1.15
CA LEU A 11 -2.21 1.08 -0.20
C LEU A 11 -1.37 0.40 0.88
N ILE A 12 -0.08 0.72 0.92
CA ILE A 12 0.81 0.32 2.01
C ILE A 12 0.77 1.42 3.07
N VAL A 13 0.37 1.08 4.30
CA VAL A 13 0.34 2.00 5.43
C VAL A 13 1.50 1.69 6.35
N PHE A 14 2.25 2.71 6.74
CA PHE A 14 3.46 2.55 7.54
C PHE A 14 3.21 2.89 9.00
N ASN A 15 4.11 2.45 9.89
CA ASN A 15 4.18 2.97 11.26
C ASN A 15 5.24 4.08 11.38
N SER A 16 6.13 4.23 10.40
CA SER A 16 7.19 5.23 10.35
C SER A 16 7.21 5.99 9.01
N LYS A 17 7.37 7.32 9.07
CA LYS A 17 7.54 8.16 7.87
C LYS A 17 8.81 7.78 7.11
N ASN A 18 9.89 7.48 7.82
CA ASN A 18 11.19 7.15 7.23
C ASN A 18 11.09 5.89 6.37
N HIS A 19 10.36 4.88 6.82
CA HIS A 19 10.13 3.65 6.03
C HIS A 19 9.27 3.90 4.80
N ALA A 20 8.29 4.80 4.88
CA ALA A 20 7.49 5.20 3.72
C ALA A 20 8.36 5.84 2.63
N TYR A 21 9.22 6.80 2.99
CA TYR A 21 10.16 7.42 2.06
C TYR A 21 11.21 6.45 1.54
N TYR A 22 11.69 5.54 2.38
CA TYR A 22 12.68 4.55 1.99
C TYR A 22 12.13 3.58 0.94
N LEU A 23 10.92 3.03 1.15
CA LEU A 23 10.29 2.15 0.16
C LEU A 23 9.95 2.91 -1.12
N GLU A 24 9.45 4.14 -1.02
CA GLU A 24 9.21 5.00 -2.20
C GLU A 24 10.49 5.17 -3.02
N SER A 25 11.63 5.43 -2.37
CA SER A 25 12.93 5.58 -3.03
C SER A 25 13.36 4.30 -3.74
N ILE A 26 13.21 3.13 -3.09
CA ILE A 26 13.53 1.83 -3.71
C ILE A 26 12.70 1.63 -4.97
N LEU A 27 11.38 1.84 -4.89
CA LEU A 27 10.47 1.63 -6.00
C LEU A 27 10.76 2.60 -7.16
N LYS A 28 11.02 3.87 -6.87
CA LYS A 28 11.42 4.86 -7.88
C LYS A 28 12.73 4.49 -8.57
N LYS A 29 13.73 4.00 -7.82
CA LYS A 29 15.01 3.51 -8.40
C LYS A 29 14.82 2.28 -9.28
N SER A 30 13.81 1.46 -9.01
CA SER A 30 13.41 0.32 -9.85
C SER A 30 12.55 0.72 -11.05
N GLY A 31 12.36 2.02 -11.31
CA GLY A 31 11.58 2.52 -12.45
C GLY A 31 10.06 2.58 -12.23
N TYR A 32 9.59 2.32 -11.01
CA TYR A 32 8.17 2.43 -10.67
C TYR A 32 7.79 3.84 -10.24
N ASN A 33 6.50 4.18 -10.35
CA ASN A 33 5.99 5.50 -10.00
C ASN A 33 4.96 5.43 -8.84
N PRO A 34 5.37 5.04 -7.63
CA PRO A 34 4.46 5.00 -6.49
C PRO A 34 4.09 6.42 -6.04
N LYS A 35 2.93 6.58 -5.39
CA LYS A 35 2.49 7.88 -4.88
C LYS A 35 2.40 7.87 -3.35
N LEU A 36 3.16 8.72 -2.68
CA LEU A 36 2.98 8.98 -1.27
C LEU A 36 1.70 9.79 -1.03
N ILE A 37 0.91 9.37 -0.06
CA ILE A 37 -0.34 10.04 0.33
C ILE A 37 -0.46 10.15 1.84
N ASN A 38 -1.28 11.11 2.27
CA ASN A 38 -1.80 11.09 3.63
C ASN A 38 -2.95 10.08 3.74
N VAL A 39 -2.81 9.14 4.66
CA VAL A 39 -3.76 8.06 4.94
C VAL A 39 -4.79 8.55 5.96
N PRO A 40 -6.09 8.31 5.74
CA PRO A 40 -7.12 8.59 6.73
C PRO A 40 -6.85 7.90 8.08
N LYS A 41 -7.12 8.58 9.20
CA LYS A 41 -6.86 8.07 10.56
C LYS A 41 -7.53 6.72 10.88
N TYR A 42 -8.60 6.33 10.19
CA TYR A 42 -9.24 5.02 10.41
C TYR A 42 -8.48 3.85 9.75
N LEU A 43 -7.53 4.14 8.83
CA LEU A 43 -6.67 3.16 8.17
C LEU A 43 -5.24 3.14 8.72
N SER A 44 -4.90 4.05 9.63
CA SER A 44 -3.58 4.14 10.24
C SER A 44 -3.67 4.23 11.76
N LYS A 45 -2.65 3.72 12.45
CA LYS A 45 -2.57 3.79 13.92
C LYS A 45 -1.53 4.79 14.41
N HIS A 46 -0.37 4.83 13.75
CA HIS A 46 0.80 5.57 14.22
C HIS A 46 1.29 6.64 13.23
N CYS A 47 1.31 6.33 11.94
CA CYS A 47 1.77 7.26 10.90
C CYS A 47 0.64 7.56 9.90
N SER A 48 0.50 8.82 9.53
CA SER A 48 -0.46 9.25 8.52
C SER A 48 0.05 9.10 7.09
N LEU A 49 1.21 8.48 6.85
CA LEU A 49 1.77 8.31 5.50
C LEU A 49 1.53 6.89 4.98
N GLY A 50 1.21 6.83 3.69
CA GLY A 50 1.04 5.59 2.96
C GLY A 50 1.49 5.73 1.53
N LEU A 51 1.65 4.58 0.87
CA LEU A 51 2.14 4.49 -0.50
C LEU A 51 1.10 3.80 -1.38
N ILE A 52 0.64 4.50 -2.41
CA ILE A 52 -0.28 3.97 -3.41
C ILE A 52 0.51 3.31 -4.53
N ILE A 53 0.07 2.10 -4.89
CA ILE A 53 0.59 1.29 -5.98
C ILE A 53 -0.60 0.80 -6.82
N TYR A 54 -0.49 0.86 -8.15
CA TYR A 54 -1.59 0.49 -9.05
C TYR A 54 -1.46 -0.91 -9.65
N ASP A 55 -0.27 -1.50 -9.56
CA ASP A 55 0.05 -2.81 -10.14
C ASP A 55 0.34 -3.83 -9.05
N GLU A 56 -0.29 -5.00 -9.14
CA GLU A 56 -0.13 -6.09 -8.17
C GLU A 56 1.29 -6.67 -8.12
N ASN A 57 2.00 -6.70 -9.25
CA ASN A 57 3.38 -7.18 -9.29
C ASN A 57 4.31 -6.25 -8.49
N ILE A 58 4.06 -4.94 -8.56
CA ILE A 58 4.80 -3.95 -7.76
C ILE A 58 4.50 -4.12 -6.28
N VAL A 59 3.27 -4.54 -5.91
CA VAL A 59 2.93 -4.85 -4.51
C VAL A 59 3.70 -6.07 -4.00
N LYS A 60 3.76 -7.16 -4.80
CA LYS A 60 4.55 -8.35 -4.43
C LYS A 60 6.01 -8.00 -4.23
N PHE A 61 6.60 -7.27 -5.17
CA PHE A 61 7.96 -6.73 -5.04
C PHE A 61 8.12 -5.85 -3.80
N SER A 62 7.13 -5.01 -3.49
CA SER A 62 7.16 -4.16 -2.30
C SER A 62 7.14 -4.98 -1.01
N ILE A 63 6.33 -6.04 -0.93
CA ILE A 63 6.27 -6.95 0.22
C ILE A 63 7.61 -7.65 0.42
N GLU A 64 8.22 -8.17 -0.66
CA GLU A 64 9.56 -8.77 -0.61
C GLU A 64 10.60 -7.79 -0.03
N LYS A 65 10.58 -6.52 -0.49
CA LYS A 65 11.50 -5.50 0.03
C LYS A 65 11.20 -5.07 1.47
N ILE A 66 9.93 -5.08 1.87
CA ILE A 66 9.53 -4.83 3.26
C ILE A 66 10.11 -5.89 4.18
N GLU A 67 9.99 -7.17 3.81
CA GLU A 67 10.53 -8.29 4.57
C GLU A 67 12.06 -8.30 4.59
N GLU A 68 12.69 -8.16 3.42
CA GLU A 68 14.15 -8.15 3.25
C GLU A 68 14.80 -7.04 4.09
N LYS A 69 14.20 -5.84 4.09
CA LYS A 69 14.74 -4.67 4.79
C LYS A 69 14.14 -4.45 6.18
N LYS A 70 13.27 -5.36 6.64
CA LYS A 70 12.55 -5.29 7.93
C LYS A 70 11.86 -3.93 8.13
N LEU A 71 11.17 -3.46 7.10
CA LEU A 71 10.45 -2.18 7.17
C LEU A 71 9.22 -2.31 8.05
N ASP A 72 9.14 -1.45 9.06
CA ASP A 72 7.97 -1.38 9.93
C ASP A 72 6.76 -0.77 9.20
N ILE A 73 5.81 -1.64 8.87
CA ILE A 73 4.54 -1.31 8.25
C ILE A 73 3.38 -1.63 9.19
N TYR A 74 2.27 -0.91 9.03
CA TYR A 74 1.03 -1.25 9.70
C TYR A 74 0.31 -2.38 8.95
N LYS A 75 -0.14 -2.10 7.73
CA LYS A 75 -0.92 -3.02 6.89
C LYS A 75 -0.79 -2.64 5.41
N VAL A 76 -1.00 -3.62 4.54
CA VAL A 76 -1.24 -3.41 3.12
C VAL A 76 -2.72 -3.66 2.83
N TYR A 77 -3.36 -2.70 2.18
CA TYR A 77 -4.75 -2.73 1.80
C TYR A 77 -4.91 -2.85 0.29
N LYS A 78 -5.85 -3.68 -0.15
CA LYS A 78 -6.41 -3.67 -1.50
C LYS A 78 -7.65 -2.80 -1.49
N TYR A 79 -7.68 -1.77 -2.34
CA TYR A 79 -8.82 -0.87 -2.45
C TYR A 79 -9.74 -1.30 -3.61
N CYS A 80 -10.97 -1.66 -3.26
CA CYS A 80 -12.00 -2.16 -4.16
C CYS A 80 -13.33 -1.41 -3.95
N PHE A 81 -14.19 -1.45 -4.97
CA PHE A 81 -15.59 -1.06 -4.84
C PHE A 81 -16.45 -2.32 -4.75
N LYS A 82 -17.29 -2.41 -3.73
CA LYS A 82 -18.29 -3.49 -3.58
C LYS A 82 -19.63 -2.85 -3.29
N ASN A 83 -20.65 -3.15 -4.11
CA ASN A 83 -22.00 -2.59 -3.98
C ASN A 83 -22.01 -1.05 -3.85
N ARG A 84 -21.23 -0.36 -4.69
CA ARG A 84 -21.00 1.10 -4.68
C ARG A 84 -20.35 1.66 -3.41
N LYS A 85 -19.96 0.82 -2.45
CA LYS A 85 -19.21 1.21 -1.25
C LYS A 85 -17.70 1.00 -1.46
N LYS A 86 -16.92 1.91 -0.90
CA LYS A 86 -15.45 1.84 -0.85
C LYS A 86 -15.05 0.82 0.22
N ILE A 87 -14.22 -0.15 -0.14
CA ILE A 87 -13.70 -1.16 0.78
C ILE A 87 -12.18 -1.21 0.70
N TYR A 88 -11.54 -1.31 1.86
CA TYR A 88 -10.12 -1.57 2.03
C TYR A 88 -9.95 -2.96 2.65
N GLU A 89 -9.55 -3.93 1.85
CA GLU A 89 -9.32 -5.30 2.30
C GLU A 89 -7.85 -5.47 2.70
N VAL A 90 -7.58 -6.03 3.88
CA VAL A 90 -6.20 -6.26 4.32
C VAL A 90 -5.66 -7.47 3.57
N ILE A 91 -4.55 -7.29 2.85
CA ILE A 91 -3.88 -8.38 2.12
C ILE A 91 -2.55 -8.78 2.74
N TYR A 92 -1.95 -7.92 3.56
CA TYR A 92 -0.70 -8.21 4.27
C TYR A 92 -0.60 -7.38 5.55
N LYS A 93 0.04 -7.95 6.57
CA LYS A 93 0.42 -7.29 7.82
C LYS A 93 1.77 -7.87 8.27
N SER A 94 2.66 -7.01 8.73
CA SER A 94 3.90 -7.41 9.41
C SER A 94 3.67 -7.63 10.90
#